data_AF-A0AA38WMU4-F1
#
_entry.id   AF-A0AA38WMU4-F1
#
_cell.length_a   1.000
_cell.length_b   1.000
_cell.length_c   1.000
_cell.angle_alpha   90.00
_cell.angle_beta   90.00
_cell.angle_gamma   90.00
#
_symmetry.space_group_name_H-M   'P 1'
#
loop_
_entity.id
_entity.type
_entity.pdbx_description
1 polymer ?
#
loop_
_entity_poly.entity_id
_entity_poly.type
_entity_poly.pdbx_seq_one_letter_code
_entity_poly.pdbx_strand_id
1 'polypeptide(L)'
;MLLVNTWAIHRDPKVWDDPTSFRPERFEKPVGEGYNYIPFGMGKRQYPGTGLANREVGMALAAMLQCFEWDRVSKKMVDLKEAKGLTMPKNEPLEAMCRTRERMVNVLSKL
;
A
#
# COMPACT_ATOMS: atom_id res chain seq x y z
N MET A 1 29.26 -2.94 7.50
CA MET A 1 27.90 -3.30 7.03
C MET A 1 27.24 -2.01 6.55
N LEU A 2 26.74 -1.98 5.31
CA LEU A 2 26.01 -0.83 4.76
C LEU A 2 24.51 -1.16 4.78
N LEU A 3 23.70 -0.26 5.34
CA LEU A 3 22.24 -0.38 5.36
C LEU A 3 21.64 0.74 4.53
N VAL A 4 20.76 0.39 3.60
CA VAL A 4 20.03 1.36 2.77
C VAL A 4 18.73 1.70 3.47
N ASN A 5 18.55 2.96 3.87
CA ASN A 5 17.34 3.44 4.52
C ASN A 5 16.28 3.80 3.46
N THR A 6 15.58 2.79 2.94
CA THR A 6 14.51 2.98 1.94
C THR A 6 13.36 3.83 2.48
N TRP A 7 13.05 3.74 3.78
CA TRP A 7 12.02 4.54 4.42
C TRP A 7 12.28 6.04 4.31
N ALA A 8 13.54 6.46 4.55
CA ALA A 8 13.95 7.85 4.42
C ALA A 8 13.97 8.32 2.96
N ILE A 9 14.44 7.48 2.04
CA ILE A 9 14.47 7.79 0.59
C ILE A 9 13.04 8.05 0.07
N HIS A 10 12.08 7.19 0.43
CA HIS A 10 10.69 7.33 -0.03
C HIS A 10 9.95 8.52 0.61
N ARG A 11 10.55 9.16 1.62
CA ARG A 11 9.97 10.29 2.36
C ARG A 11 10.81 11.57 2.30
N ASP A 12 11.83 11.62 1.44
CA ASP A 12 12.69 12.80 1.33
C ASP A 12 11.90 13.98 0.72
N PRO A 13 11.67 15.08 1.46
CA PRO A 13 10.94 16.24 0.96
C PRO A 13 11.68 16.99 -0.16
N LYS A 14 12.97 16.72 -0.38
CA LYS A 14 13.73 17.27 -1.52
C LYS A 14 13.37 16.58 -2.84
N VAL A 15 12.83 15.37 -2.74
CA VAL A 15 12.50 14.51 -3.89
C VAL A 15 10.99 14.44 -4.10
N TRP A 16 10.23 14.42 -3.01
CA TRP A 16 8.80 14.22 -3.00
C TRP A 16 8.10 15.45 -2.42
N ASP A 17 7.21 16.06 -3.20
CA ASP A 17 6.25 17.03 -2.67
C ASP A 17 5.34 16.33 -1.66
N ASP A 18 5.11 16.94 -0.50
CA ASP A 18 4.27 16.41 0.59
C ASP A 18 4.44 14.88 0.83
N PRO A 19 5.64 14.42 1.25
CA PRO A 19 6.01 13.00 1.25
C PRO A 19 5.23 12.14 2.24
N THR A 20 4.59 12.76 3.23
CA THR A 20 3.85 12.07 4.28
C THR A 20 2.39 11.81 3.91
N SER A 21 1.88 12.47 2.87
CA SER A 21 0.49 12.31 2.44
C SER A 21 0.31 11.15 1.47
N PHE A 22 -0.76 10.38 1.68
CA PHE A 22 -1.19 9.35 0.74
C PHE A 22 -1.83 10.02 -0.49
N ARG A 23 -1.03 10.17 -1.56
CA ARG A 23 -1.42 10.81 -2.82
C ARG A 23 -1.05 9.93 -4.01
N PRO A 24 -1.89 8.93 -4.39
CA PRO A 24 -1.63 8.03 -5.51
C PRO A 24 -1.36 8.75 -6.85
N GLU A 25 -1.97 9.93 -7.04
CA GLU A 25 -1.91 10.73 -8.26
C GLU A 25 -0.48 11.17 -8.59
N ARG A 26 0.43 11.18 -7.60
CA ARG A 26 1.86 11.49 -7.84
C ARG A 26 2.55 10.49 -8.77
N PHE A 27 1.97 9.31 -8.96
CA PHE A 27 2.48 8.24 -9.80
C PHE A 27 1.82 8.16 -11.18
N GLU A 28 0.85 9.05 -11.49
CA GLU A 28 0.22 9.10 -12.83
C GLU A 28 1.20 9.56 -13.92
N LYS A 29 2.16 10.40 -13.54
CA LYS A 29 3.32 10.72 -14.37
C LYS A 29 4.45 9.76 -14.00
N PRO A 30 5.34 9.42 -14.96
CA PRO A 30 6.55 8.70 -14.63
C PRO A 30 7.27 9.44 -13.50
N VAL A 31 7.40 8.77 -12.36
CA VAL A 31 8.34 9.20 -11.32
C VAL A 31 9.69 9.22 -12.02
N GLY A 32 10.32 10.40 -12.09
CA GLY A 32 11.51 10.60 -12.92
C GLY A 32 12.59 9.53 -12.71
N GLU A 33 13.46 9.37 -13.70
CA GLU A 33 14.56 8.41 -13.65
C GLU A 33 15.41 8.62 -12.37
N GLY A 34 15.56 7.58 -11.53
CA GLY A 34 16.37 7.68 -10.32
C GLY A 34 16.08 6.63 -9.24
N TYR A 35 16.82 6.74 -8.14
CA TYR A 35 16.77 5.82 -6.98
C TYR A 35 15.73 6.23 -5.92
N ASN A 36 14.75 7.05 -6.32
CA ASN A 36 13.82 7.75 -5.43
C ASN A 36 12.67 6.85 -4.94
N TYR A 37 12.39 5.76 -5.68
CA TYR A 37 11.37 4.78 -5.34
C TYR A 37 11.88 3.36 -5.60
N ILE A 38 12.04 2.58 -4.53
CA ILE A 38 12.66 1.24 -4.55
C ILE A 38 11.93 0.23 -3.64
N PRO A 39 10.61 0.02 -3.81
CA PRO A 39 9.81 -0.83 -2.92
C PRO A 39 10.24 -2.31 -2.95
N PHE A 40 10.87 -2.75 -4.04
CA PHE A 40 11.32 -4.14 -4.24
C PHE A 40 12.85 -4.25 -4.36
N GLY A 41 13.58 -3.21 -3.96
CA GLY A 41 15.01 -3.08 -4.25
C GLY A 41 15.27 -2.82 -5.74
N MET A 42 16.51 -3.03 -6.17
CA MET A 42 16.95 -2.75 -7.54
C MET A 42 18.16 -3.58 -7.96
N GLY A 43 18.44 -3.60 -9.28
CA GLY A 43 19.60 -4.26 -9.85
C GLY A 43 19.57 -5.78 -9.69
N LYS A 44 20.74 -6.42 -9.67
CA LYS A 44 20.89 -7.89 -9.64
C LYS A 44 20.28 -8.57 -8.40
N ARG A 45 19.94 -7.81 -7.36
CA ARG A 45 19.37 -8.30 -6.09
C ARG A 45 17.95 -7.77 -5.86
N GLN A 46 17.31 -7.19 -6.88
CA GLN A 46 15.90 -6.84 -6.82
C GLN A 46 15.06 -8.08 -6.50
N TYR A 47 13.97 -7.90 -5.76
CA TYR A 47 13.05 -8.98 -5.41
C TYR A 47 12.53 -9.68 -6.68
N PRO A 48 12.83 -10.98 -6.87
CA PRO A 48 12.44 -11.70 -8.08
C PRO A 48 10.92 -11.82 -8.23
N GLY A 49 10.16 -11.71 -7.14
CA GLY A 49 8.70 -11.74 -7.15
C GLY A 49 8.02 -10.41 -7.44
N THR A 50 8.75 -9.36 -7.87
CA THR A 50 8.17 -8.01 -8.12
C THR A 50 6.92 -8.07 -9.00
N GLY A 51 6.99 -8.82 -10.10
CA GLY A 51 5.85 -8.95 -11.03
C GLY A 51 4.65 -9.67 -10.41
N LEU A 52 4.89 -10.69 -9.59
CA LEU A 52 3.83 -11.42 -8.88
C LEU A 52 3.20 -10.53 -7.81
N ALA A 53 4.01 -9.90 -6.95
CA ALA A 53 3.54 -9.02 -5.88
C ALA A 53 2.64 -7.90 -6.41
N ASN A 54 3.03 -7.24 -7.49
CA ASN A 54 2.22 -6.19 -8.10
C ASN A 54 0.86 -6.70 -8.62
N ARG A 55 0.83 -7.90 -9.22
CA ARG A 55 -0.42 -8.52 -9.68
C ARG A 55 -1.32 -8.92 -8.52
N GLU A 56 -0.78 -9.59 -7.52
CA GLU A 56 -1.51 -10.03 -6.33
C GLU A 56 -2.12 -8.84 -5.58
N VAL A 57 -1.31 -7.82 -5.27
CA VAL A 57 -1.79 -6.62 -4.58
C VAL A 57 -2.85 -5.88 -5.41
N GLY A 58 -2.62 -5.72 -6.72
CA GLY A 58 -3.56 -5.07 -7.62
C GLY A 58 -4.90 -5.80 -7.71
N MET A 59 -4.89 -7.13 -7.88
CA MET A 59 -6.10 -7.95 -7.94
C MET A 59 -6.85 -7.97 -6.61
N ALA A 60 -6.15 -8.15 -5.50
CA ALA A 60 -6.76 -8.14 -4.17
C ALA A 60 -7.42 -6.79 -3.88
N LEU A 61 -6.73 -5.68 -4.17
CA LEU A 61 -7.29 -4.34 -3.99
C LEU A 61 -8.50 -4.09 -4.90
N ALA A 62 -8.41 -4.46 -6.17
CA ALA A 62 -9.53 -4.34 -7.11
C ALA A 62 -10.76 -5.13 -6.63
N ALA A 63 -10.57 -6.37 -6.20
CA ALA A 63 -11.66 -7.20 -5.67
C ALA A 63 -12.27 -6.58 -4.41
N MET A 64 -11.45 -6.12 -3.46
CA MET A 64 -11.93 -5.47 -2.23
C MET A 64 -12.75 -4.22 -2.52
N LEU A 65 -12.33 -3.38 -3.47
CA LEU A 65 -13.03 -2.15 -3.85
C LEU A 65 -14.28 -2.41 -4.70
N GLN A 66 -14.21 -3.41 -5.58
CA GLN A 66 -15.32 -3.79 -6.45
C GLN A 66 -16.49 -4.36 -5.65
N CYS A 67 -16.19 -5.22 -4.67
CA CYS A 67 -17.14 -5.99 -3.89
C CYS A 67 -17.67 -5.27 -2.67
N PHE A 68 -16.86 -4.44 -2.01
CA PHE A 68 -17.19 -3.93 -0.69
C PHE A 68 -17.05 -2.41 -0.59
N GLU A 69 -17.86 -1.84 0.30
CA GLU A 69 -17.67 -0.52 0.89
C GLU A 69 -17.01 -0.70 2.24
N TRP A 70 -16.01 0.15 2.51
CA TRP A 70 -15.18 0.08 3.70
C TRP A 70 -15.43 1.29 4.57
N ASP A 71 -15.60 1.06 5.87
CA ASP A 71 -15.72 2.11 6.88
C ASP A 71 -14.94 1.70 8.13
N ARG A 72 -14.65 2.69 8.98
CA ARG A 72 -14.03 2.46 10.27
C ARG A 72 -15.05 1.84 11.22
N VAL A 73 -14.57 0.97 12.11
CA VAL A 73 -15.40 0.40 13.18
C VAL A 73 -15.92 1.45 14.17
N SER A 74 -15.31 2.63 14.19
CA SER A 74 -15.76 3.77 15.01
C SER A 74 -15.39 5.11 14.36
N LYS A 75 -15.86 6.21 14.94
CA LYS A 75 -15.49 7.57 14.51
C LYS A 75 -14.01 7.93 14.76
N LYS A 76 -13.27 7.12 15.54
CA LYS A 76 -11.85 7.34 15.82
C LYS A 76 -11.02 7.11 14.55
N MET A 77 -9.93 7.85 14.40
CA MET A 77 -8.98 7.60 13.30
C MET A 77 -8.26 6.28 13.54
N VAL A 78 -7.91 5.58 12.46
CA VAL A 78 -7.07 4.38 12.52
C VAL A 78 -5.67 4.82 12.94
N ASP A 79 -5.11 4.21 13.99
CA ASP A 79 -3.72 4.47 14.38
C ASP A 79 -2.79 3.87 13.32
N LEU A 80 -1.95 4.68 12.67
CA LEU A 80 -1.03 4.23 11.61
C LEU A 80 0.41 4.00 12.10
N LYS A 81 0.66 4.03 13.42
CA LYS A 81 1.99 3.73 13.97
C LYS A 81 2.45 2.33 13.59
N GLU A 82 3.75 2.22 13.36
CA GLU A 82 4.43 0.98 12.99
C GLU A 82 4.87 0.22 14.26
N ALA A 83 4.71 -1.10 14.25
CA ALA A 83 5.31 -1.97 15.26
C ALA A 83 6.77 -2.30 14.90
N LYS A 84 7.51 -2.84 15.86
CA LYS A 84 8.88 -3.34 15.62
C LYS A 84 8.84 -4.61 14.78
N GLY A 85 9.67 -4.69 13.75
CA GLY A 85 9.78 -5.88 12.91
C GLY A 85 10.79 -5.74 11.77
N LEU A 86 11.00 -6.83 11.04
CA LEU A 86 11.77 -6.83 9.79
C LEU A 86 11.01 -6.17 8.64
N THR A 87 9.68 -6.25 8.69
CA THR A 87 8.74 -5.50 7.84
C THR A 87 8.21 -4.28 8.62
N MET A 88 7.27 -3.53 8.05
CA MET A 88 6.57 -2.42 8.71
C MET A 88 5.12 -2.83 9.07
N PRO A 89 4.90 -3.73 10.06
CA PRO A 89 3.55 -4.05 10.50
C PRO A 89 2.92 -2.87 11.24
N LYS A 90 1.58 -2.82 11.27
CA LYS A 90 0.87 -1.88 12.15
C LYS A 90 1.10 -2.25 13.61
N ASN A 91 1.22 -1.25 14.48
CA ASN A 91 1.32 -1.45 15.93
C ASN A 91 0.04 -2.08 16.48
N GLU A 92 -1.11 -1.53 16.10
CA GLU A 92 -2.43 -2.11 16.36
C GLU A 92 -2.98 -2.74 15.08
N PRO A 93 -3.50 -3.98 15.10
CA PRO A 93 -4.15 -4.59 13.94
C PRO A 93 -5.25 -3.69 13.34
N LEU A 94 -5.40 -3.71 12.01
CA LEU A 94 -6.47 -2.97 11.35
C LEU A 94 -7.80 -3.70 11.56
N GLU A 95 -8.75 -3.02 12.18
CA GLU A 95 -10.16 -3.40 12.17
C GLU A 95 -10.95 -2.47 11.24
N ALA A 96 -11.76 -3.05 10.36
CA ALA A 96 -12.58 -2.30 9.42
C ALA A 96 -13.93 -2.98 9.22
N MET A 97 -14.97 -2.17 9.05
CA MET A 97 -16.27 -2.65 8.61
C MET A 97 -16.25 -2.77 7.09
N CYS A 98 -16.66 -3.92 6.57
CA CYS A 98 -16.89 -4.13 5.15
C CYS A 98 -18.38 -4.42 4.94
N ARG A 99 -18.98 -3.74 3.96
CA ARG A 99 -20.37 -3.97 3.55
C ARG A 99 -20.40 -4.31 2.08
N THR A 100 -21.07 -5.39 1.70
CA THR A 100 -21.21 -5.76 0.29
C THR A 100 -21.91 -4.64 -0.48
N ARG A 101 -21.33 -4.21 -1.60
CA ARG A 101 -21.97 -3.28 -2.53
C ARG A 101 -23.19 -3.95 -3.15
N GLU A 102 -24.30 -3.22 -3.26
CA GLU A 102 -25.57 -3.74 -3.79
C GLU A 102 -25.41 -4.47 -5.14
N ARG A 103 -24.64 -3.89 -6.07
CA ARG A 103 -24.35 -4.48 -7.39
C ARG A 103 -23.67 -5.85 -7.34
N MET A 104 -23.00 -6.18 -6.22
CA MET A 104 -22.25 -7.42 -6.04
C MET A 104 -22.97 -8.45 -5.16
N VAL A 105 -24.09 -8.10 -4.51
CA VAL A 105 -24.82 -9.00 -3.61
C VAL A 105 -25.18 -10.33 -4.30
N ASN A 106 -25.77 -10.26 -5.49
CA ASN A 106 -26.18 -11.44 -6.25
C ASN A 106 -25.02 -12.31 -6.75
N VAL A 107 -23.83 -11.73 -6.89
CA VAL A 107 -22.63 -12.46 -7.34
C VAL A 107 -22.02 -13.16 -6.13
N LEU A 108 -21.84 -12.43 -5.03
CA LEU A 108 -21.20 -12.97 -3.82
C LEU A 108 -22.09 -13.96 -3.08
N SER A 109 -23.41 -13.87 -3.19
CA SER A 109 -24.33 -14.85 -2.59
C SER A 109 -24.28 -16.24 -3.25
N LYS A 110 -23.57 -16.38 -4.37
CA LYS A 110 -23.42 -17.62 -5.14
C LYS A 110 -22.03 -18.24 -5.03
N LEU A 111 -21.10 -17.56 -4.36
CA LEU A 111 -19.79 -18.11 -3.98
C LEU A 111 -19.95 -18.95 -2.70
#